data_AF-A0A1T5LMQ0-F1
#
_entry.id   AF-A0A1T5LMQ0-F1
#
_cell.length_a   1.000
_cell.length_b   1.000
_cell.length_c   1.000
_cell.angle_alpha   90.00
_cell.angle_beta   90.00
_cell.angle_gamma   90.00
#
_symmetry.space_group_name_H-M   'P 1'
#
loop_
_entity.id
_entity.type
_entity.pdbx_description
1 polymer ?
#
loop_
_entity_poly.entity_id
_entity_poly.type
_entity_poly.pdbx_seq_one_letter_code
_entity_poly.pdbx_strand_id
1 'polypeptide(L)'
;MMMPFGFLYPIIKKAGILKTVTMCFLFSLTIESTQLLSAFWGRLTSRTFDVTELITNTFGGLLGYLFFSVLKPTIFRILNEQ
;
A
#
# COMPACT_ATOMS: atom_id res chain seq x y z
N MET A 1 -7.92 -2.51 0.36
CA MET A 1 -6.73 -3.41 0.39
C MET A 1 -5.66 -2.90 -0.56
N MET A 2 -4.43 -2.67 -0.10
CA MET A 2 -3.35 -2.06 -0.92
C MET A 2 -2.47 -3.04 -1.70
N MET A 3 -3.03 -4.19 -2.07
CA MET A 3 -2.28 -5.21 -2.80
C MET A 3 -1.70 -4.73 -4.14
N PRO A 4 -2.43 -3.97 -4.99
CA PRO A 4 -1.85 -3.43 -6.23
C PRO A 4 -0.69 -2.47 -5.98
N PHE A 5 -0.78 -1.64 -4.94
CA PHE A 5 0.27 -0.69 -4.58
C PHE A 5 1.53 -1.42 -4.06
N GLY A 6 1.37 -2.43 -3.21
CA GLY A 6 2.46 -3.27 -2.72
C GLY A 6 3.18 -4.06 -3.83
N PHE A 7 2.48 -4.38 -4.92
CA PHE A 7 3.06 -5.00 -6.11
C PHE A 7 3.82 -3.99 -6.99
N LEU A 8 3.24 -2.81 -7.25
CA LEU A 8 3.78 -1.81 -8.18
C LEU A 8 4.94 -0.99 -7.58
N TYR A 9 4.87 -0.65 -6.30
CA TYR A 9 5.88 0.17 -5.62
C TYR A 9 7.31 -0.38 -5.75
N PRO A 10 7.59 -1.67 -5.49
CA PRO A 10 8.94 -2.21 -5.63
C PRO A 10 9.43 -2.30 -7.08
N ILE A 11 8.53 -2.35 -8.07
CA ILE A 11 8.89 -2.29 -9.51
C ILE A 11 9.46 -0.91 -9.84
N ILE A 12 8.77 0.15 -9.43
CA ILE A 12 9.13 1.54 -9.78
C ILE A 12 10.32 2.03 -8.95
N LYS A 13 10.33 1.76 -7.64
CA LYS A 13 11.32 2.32 -6.70
C LYS A 13 12.46 1.38 -6.37
N LYS A 14 12.48 0.17 -6.96
CA LYS A 14 13.46 -0.90 -6.64
C LYS A 14 13.58 -1.10 -5.12
N ALA A 15 12.44 -1.05 -4.43
CA ALA A 15 12.36 -1.05 -2.98
C ALA A 15 12.26 -2.46 -2.41
N GLY A 16 12.84 -2.66 -1.22
CA GLY A 16 12.69 -3.91 -0.46
C GLY A 16 11.32 -4.04 0.21
N ILE A 17 11.09 -5.21 0.81
CA ILE A 17 9.84 -5.55 1.51
C ILE A 17 9.50 -4.53 2.61
N LEU A 18 10.46 -4.19 3.48
CA LEU A 18 10.28 -3.24 4.57
C LEU A 18 9.84 -1.87 4.06
N LYS A 19 10.54 -1.32 3.06
CA LYS A 19 10.19 -0.01 2.48
C LYS A 19 8.79 -0.04 1.85
N THR A 20 8.45 -1.12 1.15
CA THR A 20 7.14 -1.27 0.51
C THR A 20 6.01 -1.33 1.54
N VAL A 21 6.16 -2.16 2.57
CA VAL A 21 5.16 -2.31 3.65
C VAL A 21 5.02 -1.01 4.45
N THR A 22 6.13 -0.36 4.81
CA THR A 22 6.09 0.96 5.48
C THR A 22 5.38 2.00 4.63
N MET A 23 5.62 2.02 3.31
CA MET A 23 4.93 2.96 2.42
C MET A 23 3.43 2.67 2.31
N CYS A 24 3.04 1.39 2.26
CA CYS A 24 1.63 0.98 2.31
C CYS A 24 0.98 1.46 3.61
N PHE A 25 1.62 1.18 4.76
CA PHE A 25 1.15 1.62 6.06
C PHE A 25 0.98 3.15 6.11
N LEU A 26 2.00 3.92 5.72
CA LEU A 26 1.95 5.38 5.74
C LEU A 26 0.85 5.93 4.84
N PHE A 27 0.69 5.40 3.62
CA PHE A 27 -0.34 5.88 2.71
C PHE A 27 -1.74 5.53 3.23
N SER A 28 -1.94 4.34 3.81
CA SER A 28 -3.23 3.97 4.41
C SER A 28 -3.51 4.81 5.66
N LEU A 29 -2.48 5.09 6.46
CA LEU A 29 -2.57 5.97 7.62
C LEU A 29 -2.97 7.39 7.20
N THR A 30 -2.39 7.91 6.12
CA THR A 30 -2.78 9.21 5.55
C THR A 30 -4.23 9.20 5.13
N ILE A 31 -4.71 8.16 4.43
CA ILE A 31 -6.11 8.06 4.00
C ILE A 31 -7.05 8.10 5.22
N GLU A 32 -6.84 7.21 6.20
CA GLU A 32 -7.70 7.14 7.38
C GLU A 32 -7.65 8.44 8.21
N SER A 33 -6.48 9.08 8.30
CA SER A 33 -6.34 10.37 8.98
C SER A 33 -7.05 11.50 8.23
N THR A 34 -6.97 11.55 6.90
CA THR A 34 -7.70 12.54 6.08
C THR A 34 -9.21 12.32 6.19
N GLN A 35 -9.68 11.07 6.24
CA GLN A 35 -11.10 10.78 6.46
C GLN A 35 -11.57 11.25 7.84
N LEU A 36 -10.79 10.99 8.89
CA LEU A 36 -11.09 11.46 10.25
C LEU A 36 -11.13 13.00 10.32
N LEU A 37 -10.14 13.68 9.73
CA LEU A 37 -10.09 15.15 9.67
C LEU A 37 -11.29 15.73 8.88
N SER A 38 -11.69 15.05 7.80
CA SER A 38 -12.85 15.45 7.00
C SER A 38 -14.17 15.24 7.72
N ALA A 39 -14.27 14.21 8.57
CA ALA A 39 -15.41 13.99 9.45
C ALA A 39 -15.47 15.06 10.56
N PHE A 40 -14.33 15.46 11.11
CA PHE A 40 -14.24 16.56 12.08
C PHE A 40 -14.72 17.90 11.49
N TRP A 41 -14.44 18.16 10.22
CA TRP A 41 -14.88 19.37 9.51
C TRP A 41 -16.34 19.34 9.00
N GLY A 42 -17.10 18.28 9.31
CA GLY A 42 -18.51 18.14 8.93
C GLY A 42 -18.76 17.86 7.44
N ARG A 43 -17.72 17.49 6.68
CA ARG A 43 -17.79 17.31 5.21
C ARG A 43 -18.14 15.88 4.78
N LEU A 44 -17.80 14.89 5.61
CA LEU A 44 -18.14 13.48 5.40
C LEU A 44 -18.92 12.98 6.61
N THR A 45 -20.05 12.30 6.38
CA THR A 45 -20.85 11.60 7.40
C THR A 45 -19.92 10.84 8.33
N SER A 46 -20.06 11.03 9.65
CA SER A 46 -19.20 10.52 10.74
C SER A 46 -18.41 9.26 10.40
N ARG A 47 -17.28 9.42 9.69
CA ARG A 47 -16.35 8.34 9.42
C ARG A 47 -15.29 8.37 10.50
N THR A 48 -15.29 7.30 11.29
CA THR A 48 -14.29 7.04 12.30
C THR A 48 -13.04 6.47 11.64
N PHE A 49 -11.89 6.73 12.26
CA PHE A 49 -10.63 6.12 11.86
C PHE A 49 -10.72 4.59 11.98
N ASP A 50 -10.60 3.87 10.88
CA ASP A 50 -10.73 2.41 10.86
C ASP A 50 -9.35 1.73 10.92
N VAL A 51 -8.99 1.27 12.12
CA VAL A 51 -7.74 0.53 12.35
C VAL A 51 -7.72 -0.80 11.60
N THR A 52 -8.88 -1.43 11.39
CA THR A 52 -8.99 -2.70 10.67
C THR A 52 -8.64 -2.50 9.21
N GLU A 53 -9.12 -1.42 8.59
CA GLU A 53 -8.74 -1.03 7.23
C GLU A 53 -7.24 -0.74 7.14
N LEU A 54 -6.65 -0.04 8.12
CA LEU A 54 -5.21 0.22 8.17
C LEU A 54 -4.38 -1.07 8.22
N ILE A 55 -4.75 -2.03 9.06
CA ILE A 55 -4.08 -3.33 9.18
C ILE A 55 -4.25 -4.12 7.89
N THR A 56 -5.47 -4.21 7.37
CA THR A 56 -5.80 -4.99 6.17
C THR A 56 -5.13 -4.41 4.92
N ASN A 57 -5.01 -3.09 4.84
CA ASN A 57 -4.27 -2.41 3.78
C ASN A 57 -2.78 -2.67 3.87
N THR A 58 -2.19 -2.62 5.07
CA THR A 58 -0.78 -2.95 5.30
C THR A 58 -0.47 -4.41 4.95
N PHE A 59 -1.34 -5.33 5.37
CA PHE A 59 -1.24 -6.76 5.05
C PHE A 59 -1.44 -7.02 3.55
N GLY A 60 -2.38 -6.34 2.91
CA GLY A 60 -2.55 -6.37 1.46
C GLY A 60 -1.29 -5.91 0.74
N GLY A 61 -0.64 -4.84 1.20
CA GLY A 61 0.65 -4.37 0.69
C GLY A 61 1.77 -5.41 0.81
N LEU A 62 1.84 -6.11 1.95
CA LEU A 62 2.77 -7.23 2.15
C LEU A 62 2.50 -8.36 1.14
N LEU A 63 1.25 -8.79 0.97
CA LEU A 63 0.87 -9.81 0.00
C LEU A 63 1.20 -9.39 -1.45
N GLY A 64 0.97 -8.12 -1.78
CA GLY A 64 1.34 -7.55 -3.08
C GLY A 64 2.84 -7.63 -3.35
N TYR A 65 3.66 -7.33 -2.34
CA TYR A 65 5.12 -7.48 -2.45
C TYR A 65 5.54 -8.95 -2.60
N LEU A 66 4.93 -9.87 -1.85
CA LEU A 66 5.22 -11.30 -1.97
C LEU A 66 4.91 -11.81 -3.37
N PHE A 67 3.78 -11.38 -3.95
CA PHE A 67 3.42 -11.70 -5.33
C PHE A 67 4.43 -11.12 -6.33
N PHE A 68 4.87 -9.87 -6.14
CA PHE A 68 5.97 -9.28 -6.92
C PHE A 68 7.26 -10.10 -6.78
N SER A 69 7.61 -10.56 -5.59
CA SER A 69 8.84 -11.31 -5.34
C SER A 69 8.90 -12.61 -6.15
N VAL A 70 7.76 -13.33 -6.23
CA VAL A 70 7.63 -14.55 -7.05
C VAL A 70 7.75 -14.24 -8.55
N LEU A 71 7.16 -13.13 -9.01
CA LEU A 71 7.15 -12.75 -10.42
C LEU A 71 8.36 -11.90 -10.85
N LYS A 72 9.20 -11.48 -9.90
CA LYS A 72 10.37 -10.63 -10.09
C LYS A 72 11.21 -11.02 -11.31
N PRO A 73 11.68 -12.27 -11.48
CA PRO A 73 12.53 -12.63 -12.63
C PRO A 73 11.81 -12.45 -13.97
N THR A 74 10.51 -12.77 -14.03
CA THR A 74 9.69 -12.61 -15.23
C THR A 74 9.45 -11.13 -15.55
N ILE A 75 9.13 -10.32 -14.53
CA ILE A 75 8.86 -8.88 -14.67
C ILE A 75 10.09 -8.15 -15.20
N PHE A 76 11.28 -8.37 -14.62
CA PHE A 76 12.51 -7.73 -15.08
C PHE A 76 12.94 -8.19 -16.48
N ARG A 77 12.67 -9.45 -16.83
CA ARG A 77 12.90 -9.97 -18.20
C ARG A 77 11.97 -9.31 -19.24
N ILE A 78 10.71 -9.04 -18.90
CA ILE A 78 9.76 -8.35 -19.78
C ILE A 78 10.12 -6.87 -19.92
N LEU A 79 10.57 -6.24 -18.83
CA LEU A 79 10.94 -4.82 -18.80
C LEU A 79 12.29 -4.52 -19.48
N ASN A 80 13.02 -5.54 -19.97
CA ASN A 80 14.39 -5.40 -20.51
C ASN A 80 15.37 -4.71 -19.55
N GLU A 81 15.08 -4.74 -18.25
CA GLU A 81 16.00 -4.28 -17.21
C GLU A 81 16.81 -5.49 -16.74
N GLN A 82 17.91 -5.78 -17.44
CA GLN A 82 18.96 -6.71 -17.01
C GLN A 82 20.23 -5.93 -16.66
#